data_AF-A0A4R6QLR3-F1
#
_entry.id   AF-A0A4R6QLR3-F1
#
_cell.length_a   1.000
_cell.length_b   1.000
_cell.length_c   1.000
_cell.angle_alpha   90.00
_cell.angle_beta   90.00
_cell.angle_gamma   90.00
#
_symmetry.space_group_name_H-M   'P 1'
#
loop_
_entity.id
_entity.type
_entity.pdbx_description
1 polymer ?
#
loop_
_entity_poly.entity_id
_entity_poly.type
_entity_poly.pdbx_seq_one_letter_code
_entity_poly.pdbx_strand_id
1 'polypeptide(L)'
;MDTLAAMPTAPIEPEPPVNPAGQLPLGDLIARAQALSDGGMAEASAKLYEEWIASTDSPYRHVACFNWGTVLGNLHRHAEAEKAYRHALELNPDFPQARLNLGHQIEHLHRPDEALAEWRQVLDMTANGGPAVLEFRLHALNNSARLLELLRRLDEAEQLMVESLKLKSDQSDVIQHYVHIRQKQCEWPLYQAVGEVTQNQLLLGTSALATLSATDDPALQLLAAQRFVNERIKKPATPPLHEVFAARTPRSGKVKIGYLSGDLCMHAVGLLTPELFELHDRSRFEVYGFCWSREDGTAQRQRILGGMDQVFRIGGLDDNSAARLIAQMGVDVLVDLQGLTNGARPVILAHRPAPIQAGYLGLPATSALPGVDWIIADRFVMPPESLRYYTEKPLYVPTCYQVSDRKRDVAPTPTRAQYNLPEDAFVFCSFNNNHKFTEEVFHSWMRIVKAVPNSVLWLLADNPWAQANMLAAAQAHGVAPERLIFAPRVTPAEYLARFQLADLFLDTFPFNAGTTASDVLWMGTPILTRSGRTYISRMAGSLLTHVGLPDLITHSLTEYEQRAVQIGNNPLRAKSYKRYLTEQGRNSTLFDIPRLVRDLENEFERMALERRAA
;
A
#
# COMPACT_ATOMS: atom_id res chain seq x y z
N MET A 1 16.44 43.64 34.34
CA MET A 1 17.90 43.84 34.34
C MET A 1 18.49 42.64 33.63
N ASP A 2 18.32 42.57 32.31
CA ASP A 2 19.25 43.08 31.27
C ASP A 2 20.00 41.83 30.76
N THR A 3 19.98 41.42 29.50
CA THR A 3 19.86 42.11 28.21
C THR A 3 19.31 41.12 27.16
N LEU A 4 18.17 41.44 26.54
CA LEU A 4 17.70 40.78 25.31
C LEU A 4 18.43 41.43 24.12
N ALA A 5 19.32 40.67 23.49
CA ALA A 5 19.96 41.07 22.24
C ALA A 5 18.91 41.05 21.12
N ALA A 6 18.60 42.23 20.59
CA ALA A 6 17.74 42.42 19.43
C ALA A 6 18.35 41.72 18.20
N MET A 7 17.58 40.82 17.58
CA MET A 7 17.90 40.31 16.25
C MET A 7 17.71 41.43 15.22
N PRO A 8 18.54 41.51 14.16
CA PRO A 8 18.36 42.51 13.12
C PRO A 8 17.04 42.25 12.40
N THR A 9 16.10 43.20 12.50
CA THR A 9 14.95 43.30 11.61
C THR A 9 15.46 43.39 10.18
N ALA A 10 15.10 42.41 9.35
CA ALA A 10 15.32 42.47 7.91
C ALA A 10 14.76 43.79 7.33
N PRO A 11 15.35 44.35 6.26
CA PRO A 11 14.80 45.52 5.60
C PRO A 11 13.36 45.20 5.18
N ILE A 12 12.42 46.08 5.52
CA ILE A 12 11.11 46.11 4.88
C ILE A 12 11.40 46.43 3.41
N GLU A 13 11.29 45.43 2.54
CA GLU A 13 11.39 45.61 1.09
C GLU A 13 10.30 46.60 0.63
N PRO A 14 10.57 47.41 -0.41
CA PRO A 14 9.62 48.41 -0.85
C PRO A 14 8.32 47.72 -1.30
N GLU A 15 7.18 48.25 -0.85
CA GLU A 15 5.88 47.88 -1.40
C GLU A 15 5.95 47.91 -2.93
N PRO A 16 5.49 46.86 -3.64
CA PRO A 16 5.45 46.90 -5.09
C PRO A 16 4.58 48.07 -5.53
N PRO A 17 4.92 48.76 -6.62
CA PRO A 17 4.25 49.99 -7.00
C PRO A 17 2.75 49.76 -7.17
N VAL A 18 1.96 50.43 -6.34
CA VAL A 18 0.52 50.59 -6.50
C VAL A 18 0.28 51.30 -7.83
N ASN A 19 -0.04 50.53 -8.87
CA ASN A 19 -0.41 51.07 -10.18
C ASN A 19 -1.94 51.10 -10.27
N PRO A 20 -2.57 52.17 -10.80
CA PRO A 20 -4.02 52.29 -10.77
C PRO A 20 -4.70 51.16 -11.55
N ALA A 21 -5.57 50.44 -10.83
CA ALA A 21 -6.77 49.73 -11.27
C ALA A 21 -6.99 49.62 -12.81
N GLY A 22 -6.90 48.40 -13.34
CA GLY A 22 -7.57 47.99 -14.59
C GLY A 22 -6.84 48.14 -15.94
N GLN A 23 -5.72 48.86 -16.02
CA GLN A 23 -5.06 49.17 -17.30
C GLN A 23 -3.93 48.20 -17.72
N LEU A 24 -3.51 47.28 -16.85
CA LEU A 24 -2.43 46.34 -17.17
C LEU A 24 -2.91 45.33 -18.23
N PRO A 25 -2.26 45.22 -19.41
CA PRO A 25 -2.58 44.17 -20.37
C PRO A 25 -2.45 42.79 -19.73
N LEU A 26 -3.33 41.84 -20.11
CA LEU A 26 -3.34 40.50 -19.50
C LEU A 26 -1.98 39.80 -19.59
N GLY A 27 -1.25 39.96 -20.70
CA GLY A 27 0.10 39.39 -20.85
C GLY A 27 1.07 39.88 -19.78
N ASP A 28 1.04 41.19 -19.47
CA ASP A 28 1.91 41.78 -18.46
C ASP A 28 1.50 41.38 -17.03
N LEU A 29 0.19 41.22 -16.79
CA LEU A 29 -0.32 40.66 -15.53
C LEU A 29 0.24 39.27 -15.30
N ILE A 30 0.10 38.38 -16.29
CA ILE A 30 0.57 36.99 -16.20
C ILE A 30 2.07 36.95 -15.96
N ALA A 31 2.85 37.74 -16.71
CA ALA A 31 4.30 37.79 -16.56
C ALA A 31 4.73 38.25 -15.16
N ARG A 32 4.10 39.31 -14.62
CA ARG A 32 4.40 39.80 -13.26
C ARG A 32 3.99 38.81 -12.19
N ALA A 33 2.80 38.23 -12.31
CA ALA A 33 2.32 37.23 -11.37
C ALA A 33 3.20 35.97 -11.36
N GLN A 34 3.67 35.53 -12.53
CA GLN A 34 4.62 34.42 -12.64
C GLN A 34 5.95 34.77 -11.97
N ALA A 35 6.51 35.96 -12.21
CA ALA A 35 7.74 36.40 -11.57
C ALA A 35 7.63 36.46 -10.03
N LEU A 36 6.48 36.89 -9.50
CA LEU A 36 6.21 36.86 -8.07
C LEU A 36 6.18 35.43 -7.53
N SER A 37 5.48 34.52 -8.21
CA SER A 37 5.43 33.10 -7.82
C SER A 37 6.81 32.44 -7.85
N ASP A 38 7.59 32.67 -8.91
CA ASP A 38 8.95 32.15 -9.05
C ASP A 38 9.91 32.71 -8.00
N GLY A 39 9.67 33.95 -7.54
CA GLY A 39 10.37 34.59 -6.44
C GLY A 39 9.93 34.16 -5.03
N GLY A 40 9.01 33.18 -4.90
CA GLY A 40 8.48 32.72 -3.62
C GLY A 40 7.42 33.63 -3.00
N MET A 41 6.94 34.64 -3.74
CA MET A 41 5.93 35.61 -3.32
C MET A 41 4.54 35.24 -3.88
N ALA A 42 4.14 33.98 -3.75
CA ALA A 42 2.87 33.48 -4.31
C ALA A 42 1.63 34.19 -3.74
N GLU A 43 1.67 34.66 -2.48
CA GLU A 43 0.58 35.48 -1.90
C GLU A 43 0.44 36.84 -2.59
N ALA A 44 1.55 37.49 -2.92
CA ALA A 44 1.53 38.74 -3.69
C ALA A 44 1.02 38.50 -5.11
N SER A 45 1.38 37.36 -5.71
CA SER A 45 0.86 36.92 -7.01
C SER A 45 -0.66 36.74 -6.99
N ALA A 46 -1.19 36.07 -5.96
CA ALA A 46 -2.63 35.89 -5.79
C ALA A 46 -3.37 37.23 -5.62
N LYS A 47 -2.84 38.14 -4.79
CA LYS A 47 -3.41 39.47 -4.57
C LYS A 47 -3.40 40.32 -5.84
N LEU A 48 -2.33 40.25 -6.64
CA LEU A 48 -2.24 40.96 -7.91
C LEU A 48 -3.35 40.54 -8.89
N TYR A 49 -3.65 39.24 -8.99
CA TYR A 49 -4.76 38.77 -9.80
C TYR A 49 -6.11 39.24 -9.25
N GLU A 50 -6.34 39.14 -7.94
CA GLU A 50 -7.57 39.60 -7.28
C GLU A 50 -7.87 41.07 -7.58
N GLU A 51 -6.88 41.95 -7.39
CA GLU A 51 -7.00 43.39 -7.65
C GLU A 51 -7.25 43.69 -9.13
N TRP A 52 -6.57 42.98 -10.03
CA TRP A 52 -6.76 43.16 -11.47
C TRP A 52 -8.16 42.74 -11.91
N ILE A 53 -8.65 41.57 -11.43
CA ILE A 53 -9.98 41.05 -11.74
C ILE A 53 -11.06 42.03 -11.26
N ALA A 54 -10.91 42.58 -10.06
CA ALA A 54 -11.87 43.54 -9.49
C ALA A 54 -11.89 44.90 -10.19
N SER A 55 -10.84 45.25 -10.94
CA SER A 55 -10.65 46.59 -11.50
C SER A 55 -10.74 46.67 -13.03
N THR A 56 -11.09 45.58 -13.72
CA THR A 56 -11.12 45.52 -15.19
C THR A 56 -12.41 44.92 -15.75
N ASP A 57 -12.81 45.43 -16.91
CA ASP A 57 -13.89 44.88 -17.75
C ASP A 57 -13.32 44.13 -18.98
N SER A 58 -12.05 43.73 -18.93
CA SER A 58 -11.40 42.98 -20.01
C SER A 58 -12.18 41.71 -20.39
N PRO A 59 -12.39 41.43 -21.69
CA PRO A 59 -13.06 40.19 -22.13
C PRO A 59 -12.27 38.93 -21.75
N TYR A 60 -10.97 39.07 -21.43
CA TYR A 60 -10.12 37.97 -21.01
C TYR A 60 -10.08 37.76 -19.49
N ARG A 61 -11.01 38.36 -18.73
CA ARG A 61 -11.07 38.22 -17.27
C ARG A 61 -11.19 36.76 -16.81
N HIS A 62 -11.84 35.90 -17.60
CA HIS A 62 -11.90 34.46 -17.36
C HIS A 62 -10.51 33.80 -17.28
N VAL A 63 -9.55 34.24 -18.10
CA VAL A 63 -8.16 33.74 -18.08
C VAL A 63 -7.43 34.17 -16.82
N ALA A 64 -7.61 35.41 -16.38
CA ALA A 64 -7.04 35.88 -15.11
C ALA A 64 -7.63 35.11 -13.90
N CYS A 65 -8.94 34.83 -13.91
CA CYS A 65 -9.58 34.03 -12.86
C CYS A 65 -9.04 32.59 -12.81
N PHE A 66 -8.80 31.98 -13.98
CA PHE A 66 -8.17 30.66 -14.07
C PHE A 66 -6.75 30.65 -13.49
N ASN A 67 -5.91 31.63 -13.86
CA ASN A 67 -4.56 31.73 -13.33
C ASN A 67 -4.55 32.04 -11.83
N TRP A 68 -5.48 32.88 -11.36
CA TRP A 68 -5.68 33.15 -9.94
C TRP A 68 -6.00 31.88 -9.17
N GLY A 69 -6.96 31.08 -9.66
CA GLY A 69 -7.29 29.77 -9.09
C GLY A 69 -6.11 28.80 -9.07
N THR A 70 -5.21 28.88 -10.05
CA THR A 70 -3.98 28.07 -10.10
C THR A 70 -3.01 28.47 -8.98
N VAL A 71 -2.78 29.77 -8.80
CA VAL A 71 -1.92 30.28 -7.71
C VAL A 71 -2.51 29.93 -6.35
N LEU A 72 -3.83 30.13 -6.15
CA LEU A 72 -4.51 29.79 -4.90
C LEU A 72 -4.46 28.28 -4.60
N GLY A 73 -4.58 27.43 -5.62
CA GLY A 73 -4.42 25.98 -5.48
C GLY A 73 -3.01 25.59 -5.02
N ASN A 74 -1.98 26.22 -5.58
CA ASN A 74 -0.59 26.01 -5.16
C ASN A 74 -0.31 26.51 -3.73
N LEU A 75 -1.06 27.50 -3.26
CA LEU A 75 -1.07 27.96 -1.86
C LEU A 75 -1.91 27.07 -0.92
N HIS A 76 -2.50 25.98 -1.42
CA HIS A 76 -3.43 25.12 -0.69
C HIS A 76 -4.71 25.84 -0.19
N ARG A 77 -5.05 27.00 -0.77
CA ARG A 77 -6.28 27.76 -0.49
C ARG A 77 -7.44 27.25 -1.34
N HIS A 78 -7.75 25.96 -1.20
CA HIS A 78 -8.64 25.21 -2.10
C HIS A 78 -10.05 25.82 -2.24
N ALA A 79 -10.64 26.34 -1.15
CA ALA A 79 -11.96 26.97 -1.18
C ALA A 79 -11.98 28.28 -1.98
N GLU A 80 -10.87 29.01 -2.00
CA GLU A 80 -10.76 30.26 -2.76
C GLU A 80 -10.43 29.96 -4.22
N ALA A 81 -9.60 28.95 -4.47
CA ALA A 81 -9.36 28.44 -5.80
C ALA A 81 -10.67 27.94 -6.46
N GLU A 82 -11.54 27.24 -5.72
CA GLU A 82 -12.87 26.86 -6.19
C GLU A 82 -13.67 28.09 -6.68
N LYS A 83 -13.74 29.15 -5.86
CA LYS A 83 -14.44 30.40 -6.22
C LYS A 83 -13.87 31.02 -7.49
N ALA A 84 -12.54 31.10 -7.60
CA ALA A 84 -11.86 31.65 -8.77
C ALA A 84 -12.19 30.86 -10.05
N TYR A 85 -12.17 29.52 -10.00
CA TYR A 85 -12.52 28.69 -11.16
C TYR A 85 -14.01 28.77 -11.52
N ARG A 86 -14.92 28.81 -10.53
CA ARG A 86 -16.34 29.01 -10.79
C ARG A 86 -16.58 30.37 -11.47
N HIS A 87 -15.90 31.43 -11.01
CA HIS A 87 -16.00 32.73 -11.64
C HIS A 87 -15.44 32.74 -13.08
N ALA A 88 -14.34 32.00 -13.34
CA ALA A 88 -13.85 31.81 -14.70
C ALA A 88 -14.90 31.16 -15.62
N LEU A 89 -15.63 30.16 -15.11
CA LEU A 89 -16.66 29.42 -15.83
C LEU A 89 -17.98 30.19 -16.00
N GLU A 90 -18.30 31.11 -15.09
CA GLU A 90 -19.40 32.08 -15.27
C GLU A 90 -19.13 33.02 -16.45
N LEU A 91 -17.87 33.48 -16.58
CA LEU A 91 -17.44 34.39 -17.64
C LEU A 91 -17.25 33.68 -18.98
N ASN A 92 -16.78 32.43 -18.96
CA ASN A 92 -16.66 31.58 -20.15
C ASN A 92 -17.00 30.11 -19.80
N PRO A 93 -18.23 29.65 -20.08
CA PRO A 93 -18.65 28.27 -19.81
C PRO A 93 -17.89 27.20 -20.61
N ASP A 94 -17.36 27.56 -21.79
CA ASP A 94 -16.59 26.69 -22.68
C ASP A 94 -15.09 26.76 -22.36
N PHE A 95 -14.75 26.40 -21.12
CA PHE A 95 -13.37 26.48 -20.61
C PHE A 95 -12.95 25.18 -19.91
N PRO A 96 -12.60 24.11 -20.66
CA PRO A 96 -12.33 22.79 -20.09
C PRO A 96 -11.14 22.77 -19.12
N GLN A 97 -10.14 23.62 -19.33
CA GLN A 97 -8.98 23.77 -18.42
C GLN A 97 -9.42 24.22 -17.02
N ALA A 98 -10.29 25.24 -16.93
CA ALA A 98 -10.80 25.73 -15.66
C ALA A 98 -11.67 24.69 -14.96
N ARG A 99 -12.47 23.95 -15.74
CA ARG A 99 -13.34 22.90 -15.19
C ARG A 99 -12.56 21.69 -14.66
N LEU A 100 -11.50 21.26 -15.35
CA LEU A 100 -10.59 20.23 -14.86
C LEU A 100 -10.01 20.62 -13.49
N ASN A 101 -9.45 21.83 -13.41
CA ASN A 101 -8.83 22.33 -12.18
C ASN A 101 -9.84 22.55 -11.05
N LEU A 102 -11.07 22.97 -11.38
CA LEU A 102 -12.17 23.03 -10.42
C LEU A 102 -12.43 21.66 -9.78
N GLY A 103 -12.49 20.59 -10.58
CA GLY A 103 -12.65 19.23 -10.08
C GLY A 103 -11.57 18.83 -9.06
N HIS A 104 -10.30 19.18 -9.32
CA HIS A 104 -9.21 18.95 -8.35
C HIS A 104 -9.42 19.71 -7.04
N GLN A 105 -9.83 20.98 -7.09
CA GLN A 105 -10.06 21.75 -5.86
C GLN A 105 -11.25 21.18 -5.06
N ILE A 106 -12.32 20.78 -5.74
CA ILE A 106 -13.49 20.17 -5.11
C ILE A 106 -13.12 18.82 -4.45
N GLU A 107 -12.27 18.02 -5.10
CA GLU A 107 -11.75 16.79 -4.50
C GLU A 107 -10.94 17.06 -3.22
N HIS A 108 -10.04 18.06 -3.25
CA HIS A 108 -9.29 18.49 -2.06
C HIS A 108 -10.20 18.98 -0.92
N LEU A 109 -11.38 19.49 -1.25
CA LEU A 109 -12.42 19.88 -0.29
C LEU A 109 -13.32 18.70 0.14
N HIS A 110 -12.95 17.46 -0.21
CA HIS A 110 -13.64 16.23 0.17
C HIS A 110 -15.09 16.14 -0.36
N ARG A 111 -15.35 16.67 -1.56
CA ARG A 111 -16.65 16.60 -2.26
C ARG A 111 -16.57 15.73 -3.53
N PRO A 112 -16.34 14.42 -3.41
CA PRO A 112 -15.93 13.57 -4.53
C PRO A 112 -16.95 13.48 -5.68
N ASP A 113 -18.25 13.37 -5.39
CA ASP A 113 -19.28 13.26 -6.44
C ASP A 113 -19.40 14.55 -7.27
N GLU A 114 -19.15 15.70 -6.65
CA GLU A 114 -19.12 16.98 -7.36
C GLU A 114 -17.87 17.11 -8.24
N ALA A 115 -16.72 16.63 -7.77
CA ALA A 115 -15.50 16.58 -8.59
C ALA A 115 -15.70 15.68 -9.83
N LEU A 116 -16.32 14.50 -9.64
CA LEU A 116 -16.69 13.60 -10.73
C LEU A 116 -17.68 14.25 -11.71
N ALA A 117 -18.62 15.06 -11.22
CA ALA A 117 -19.55 15.79 -12.08
C ALA A 117 -18.83 16.83 -12.95
N GLU A 118 -17.88 17.59 -12.40
CA GLU A 118 -17.10 18.56 -13.19
C GLU A 118 -16.23 17.88 -14.26
N TRP A 119 -15.58 16.75 -13.93
CA TRP A 119 -14.83 16.00 -14.94
C TRP A 119 -15.73 15.36 -15.99
N ARG A 120 -16.93 14.90 -15.63
CA ARG A 120 -17.93 14.42 -16.60
C ARG A 120 -18.31 15.51 -17.60
N GLN A 121 -18.52 16.73 -17.15
CA GLN A 121 -18.80 17.87 -18.04
C GLN A 121 -17.64 18.11 -19.02
N VAL A 122 -16.38 17.94 -18.60
CA VAL A 122 -15.22 18.01 -19.52
C VAL A 122 -15.29 16.89 -20.57
N LEU A 123 -15.68 15.68 -20.20
CA LEU A 123 -15.89 14.59 -21.16
C LEU A 123 -17.02 14.91 -22.15
N ASP A 124 -18.12 15.51 -21.70
CA ASP A 124 -19.24 15.88 -22.57
C ASP A 124 -18.83 16.97 -23.58
N MET A 125 -18.14 18.02 -23.10
CA MET A 125 -17.62 19.12 -23.94
C MET A 125 -16.60 18.64 -24.99
N THR A 126 -15.86 17.58 -24.70
CA THR A 126 -14.77 17.09 -25.55
C THR A 126 -15.15 15.86 -26.39
N ALA A 127 -16.38 15.37 -26.29
CA ALA A 127 -16.80 14.08 -26.87
C ALA A 127 -16.54 13.93 -28.38
N ASN A 128 -16.68 15.02 -29.14
CA ASN A 128 -16.52 15.04 -30.59
C ASN A 128 -15.28 15.82 -31.06
N GLY A 129 -14.36 16.16 -30.15
CA GLY A 129 -13.20 16.97 -30.49
C GLY A 129 -12.07 16.15 -31.09
N GLY A 130 -11.26 16.80 -31.95
CA GLY A 130 -10.07 16.19 -32.54
C GLY A 130 -8.89 16.11 -31.56
N PRO A 131 -7.66 15.86 -32.05
CA PRO A 131 -6.46 15.72 -31.22
C PRO A 131 -6.20 16.88 -30.24
N ALA A 132 -6.70 18.08 -30.54
CA ALA A 132 -6.52 19.27 -29.70
C ALA A 132 -7.17 19.18 -28.30
N VAL A 133 -8.19 18.34 -28.10
CA VAL A 133 -8.86 18.17 -26.80
C VAL A 133 -8.60 16.83 -26.13
N LEU A 134 -7.81 15.96 -26.78
CA LEU A 134 -7.52 14.61 -26.30
C LEU A 134 -6.90 14.63 -24.90
N GLU A 135 -5.97 15.56 -24.65
CA GLU A 135 -5.31 15.67 -23.35
C GLU A 135 -6.30 16.05 -22.23
N PHE A 136 -7.28 16.92 -22.49
CA PHE A 136 -8.32 17.24 -21.49
C PHE A 136 -9.21 16.03 -21.19
N ARG A 137 -9.54 15.25 -22.23
CA ARG A 137 -10.34 14.05 -22.10
C ARG A 137 -9.60 12.99 -21.28
N LEU A 138 -8.33 12.73 -21.59
CA LEU A 138 -7.49 11.81 -20.82
C LEU A 138 -7.33 12.26 -19.37
N HIS A 139 -7.14 13.56 -19.13
CA HIS A 139 -7.06 14.13 -17.79
C HIS A 139 -8.33 13.88 -16.98
N ALA A 140 -9.50 14.12 -17.56
CA ALA A 140 -10.80 13.89 -16.92
C ALA A 140 -11.05 12.39 -16.66
N LEU A 141 -10.79 11.52 -17.63
CA LEU A 141 -10.95 10.07 -17.49
C LEU A 141 -10.04 9.51 -16.40
N ASN A 142 -8.75 9.83 -16.43
CA ASN A 142 -7.77 9.27 -15.52
C ASN A 142 -8.01 9.73 -14.07
N ASN A 143 -8.39 10.99 -13.87
CA ASN A 143 -8.71 11.48 -12.53
C ASN A 143 -10.04 10.95 -11.99
N SER A 144 -11.06 10.85 -12.85
CA SER A 144 -12.33 10.22 -12.47
C SER A 144 -12.12 8.76 -12.09
N ALA A 145 -11.38 8.00 -12.89
CA ALA A 145 -11.06 6.60 -12.62
C ALA A 145 -10.30 6.42 -11.30
N ARG A 146 -9.26 7.24 -11.05
CA ARG A 146 -8.52 7.24 -9.79
C ARG A 146 -9.42 7.51 -8.59
N LEU A 147 -10.27 8.54 -8.67
CA LEU A 147 -11.16 8.91 -7.58
C LEU A 147 -12.21 7.82 -7.33
N LEU A 148 -12.79 7.24 -8.38
CA LEU A 148 -13.72 6.11 -8.28
C LEU A 148 -13.05 4.89 -7.64
N GLU A 149 -11.79 4.59 -7.97
CA GLU A 149 -11.03 3.54 -7.30
C GLU A 149 -10.89 3.80 -5.79
N LEU A 150 -10.54 5.04 -5.40
CA LEU A 150 -10.44 5.43 -3.99
C LEU A 150 -11.78 5.30 -3.25
N LEU A 151 -12.88 5.59 -3.92
CA LEU A 151 -14.25 5.41 -3.41
C LEU A 151 -14.74 3.95 -3.45
N ARG A 152 -13.92 3.02 -3.96
CA ARG A 152 -14.26 1.60 -4.17
C ARG A 152 -15.42 1.36 -5.15
N ARG A 153 -15.65 2.28 -6.09
CA ARG A 153 -16.56 2.14 -7.24
C ARG A 153 -15.80 1.52 -8.41
N LEU A 154 -15.47 0.23 -8.27
CA LEU A 154 -14.42 -0.43 -9.06
C LEU A 154 -14.82 -0.68 -10.53
N ASP A 155 -16.09 -0.99 -10.78
CA ASP A 155 -16.62 -1.20 -12.13
C ASP A 155 -16.61 0.09 -12.95
N GLU A 156 -17.08 1.20 -12.37
CA GLU A 156 -17.04 2.52 -13.01
C GLU A 156 -15.59 2.97 -13.25
N ALA A 157 -14.70 2.74 -12.28
CA ALA A 157 -13.28 3.03 -12.44
C ALA A 157 -12.68 2.24 -13.62
N GLU A 158 -12.93 0.93 -13.70
CA GLU A 158 -12.46 0.08 -14.78
C GLU A 158 -12.98 0.54 -16.14
N GLN A 159 -14.27 0.89 -16.25
CA GLN A 159 -14.86 1.38 -17.49
C GLN A 159 -14.16 2.65 -18.01
N LEU A 160 -13.87 3.61 -17.12
CA LEU A 160 -13.17 4.84 -17.51
C LEU A 160 -11.69 4.58 -17.86
N MET A 161 -11.02 3.64 -17.19
CA MET A 161 -9.68 3.21 -17.57
C MET A 161 -9.68 2.55 -18.96
N VAL A 162 -10.67 1.71 -19.25
CA VAL A 162 -10.84 1.09 -20.56
C VAL A 162 -11.07 2.13 -21.65
N GLU A 163 -11.89 3.15 -21.40
CA GLU A 163 -12.07 4.28 -22.33
C GLU A 163 -10.75 5.03 -22.54
N SER A 164 -10.03 5.36 -21.47
CA SER A 164 -8.75 6.06 -21.54
C SER A 164 -7.71 5.29 -22.34
N LEU A 165 -7.56 3.98 -22.09
CA LEU A 165 -6.59 3.12 -22.77
C LEU A 165 -6.92 2.91 -24.27
N LYS A 166 -8.21 2.97 -24.65
CA LYS A 166 -8.61 2.97 -26.06
C LYS A 166 -8.23 4.26 -26.78
N LEU A 167 -8.21 5.39 -26.07
CA LEU A 167 -7.82 6.69 -26.62
C LEU A 167 -6.29 6.85 -26.71
N LYS A 168 -5.55 6.33 -25.72
CA LYS A 168 -4.09 6.35 -25.69
C LYS A 168 -3.57 5.10 -24.99
N SER A 169 -2.90 4.23 -25.76
CA SER A 169 -2.44 2.93 -25.30
C SER A 169 -1.16 2.97 -24.44
N ASP A 170 -0.31 3.99 -24.64
CA ASP A 170 0.93 4.18 -23.88
C ASP A 170 0.69 5.00 -22.60
N GLN A 171 0.04 4.37 -21.61
CA GLN A 171 -0.27 4.96 -20.30
C GLN A 171 0.06 3.97 -19.17
N SER A 172 1.33 3.86 -18.80
CA SER A 172 1.79 2.93 -17.74
C SER A 172 1.04 3.09 -16.43
N ASP A 173 0.73 4.33 -16.05
CA ASP A 173 -0.02 4.64 -14.84
C ASP A 173 -1.46 4.12 -14.89
N VAL A 174 -2.14 4.22 -16.04
CA VAL A 174 -3.50 3.66 -16.16
C VAL A 174 -3.46 2.13 -16.21
N ILE A 175 -2.46 1.55 -16.89
CA ILE A 175 -2.29 0.09 -17.00
C ILE A 175 -2.13 -0.55 -15.62
N GLN A 176 -1.26 -0.01 -14.76
CA GLN A 176 -1.05 -0.61 -13.43
C GLN A 176 -2.34 -0.66 -12.60
N HIS A 177 -3.16 0.39 -12.68
CA HIS A 177 -4.42 0.50 -11.96
C HIS A 177 -5.48 -0.42 -12.55
N TYR A 178 -5.60 -0.48 -13.88
CA TYR A 178 -6.52 -1.38 -14.59
C TYR A 178 -6.28 -2.84 -14.21
N VAL A 179 -5.03 -3.31 -14.26
CA VAL A 179 -4.68 -4.68 -13.88
C VAL A 179 -5.04 -4.95 -12.41
N HIS A 180 -4.70 -4.04 -11.50
CA HIS A 180 -4.92 -4.27 -10.07
C HIS A 180 -6.41 -4.21 -9.68
N ILE A 181 -7.22 -3.37 -10.33
CA ILE A 181 -8.68 -3.36 -10.15
C ILE A 181 -9.29 -4.68 -10.61
N ARG A 182 -8.87 -5.23 -11.75
CA ARG A 182 -9.32 -6.57 -12.19
C ARG A 182 -8.97 -7.65 -11.15
N GLN A 183 -7.77 -7.61 -10.57
CA GLN A 183 -7.41 -8.51 -9.45
C GLN A 183 -8.36 -8.36 -8.25
N LYS A 184 -8.64 -7.12 -7.81
CA LYS A 184 -9.54 -6.86 -6.68
C LYS A 184 -10.97 -7.38 -6.93
N GLN A 185 -11.41 -7.41 -8.17
CA GLN A 185 -12.74 -7.85 -8.59
C GLN A 185 -12.83 -9.34 -8.94
N CYS A 186 -11.75 -10.13 -8.75
CA CYS A 186 -11.69 -11.52 -9.25
C CYS A 186 -12.13 -11.63 -10.72
N GLU A 187 -11.75 -10.65 -11.52
CA GLU A 187 -12.20 -10.49 -12.89
C GLU A 187 -11.15 -11.10 -13.83
N TRP A 188 -11.50 -12.24 -14.43
CA TRP A 188 -10.59 -13.08 -15.22
C TRP A 188 -11.05 -13.19 -16.68
N PRO A 189 -10.12 -13.23 -17.67
CA PRO A 189 -8.67 -13.26 -17.50
C PRO A 189 -8.11 -11.91 -17.00
N LEU A 190 -7.02 -11.97 -16.24
CA LEU A 190 -6.40 -10.78 -15.64
C LEU A 190 -5.89 -9.81 -16.72
N TYR A 191 -5.08 -10.32 -17.65
CA TYR A 191 -4.52 -9.55 -18.77
C TYR A 191 -5.47 -9.54 -19.97
N GLN A 192 -6.60 -8.85 -19.80
CA GLN A 192 -7.57 -8.62 -20.87
C GLN A 192 -7.13 -7.41 -21.71
N ALA A 193 -6.77 -7.64 -22.98
CA ALA A 193 -6.34 -6.59 -23.91
C ALA A 193 -7.44 -5.52 -24.12
N VAL A 194 -7.02 -4.27 -24.31
CA VAL A 194 -7.90 -3.10 -24.43
C VAL A 194 -7.45 -2.21 -25.59
N GLY A 195 -8.25 -2.14 -26.67
CA GLY A 195 -7.88 -1.36 -27.85
C GLY A 195 -6.54 -1.85 -28.42
N GLU A 196 -5.55 -0.95 -28.50
CA GLU A 196 -4.18 -1.29 -28.93
C GLU A 196 -3.29 -1.80 -27.78
N VAL A 197 -3.75 -1.77 -26.53
CA VAL A 197 -2.99 -2.27 -25.37
C VAL A 197 -2.97 -3.79 -25.39
N THR A 198 -1.79 -4.35 -25.65
CA THR A 198 -1.53 -5.78 -25.70
C THR A 198 -1.40 -6.40 -24.31
N GLN A 199 -1.58 -7.73 -24.21
CA GLN A 199 -1.34 -8.46 -22.96
C GLN A 199 0.10 -8.26 -22.43
N ASN A 200 1.08 -8.16 -23.33
CA ASN A 200 2.48 -7.91 -22.95
C ASN A 200 2.66 -6.51 -22.34
N GLN A 201 1.98 -5.48 -22.86
CA GLN A 201 2.00 -4.16 -22.25
C GLN A 201 1.33 -4.16 -20.87
N LEU A 202 0.23 -4.91 -20.70
CA LEU A 202 -0.40 -5.08 -19.39
C LEU A 202 0.53 -5.77 -18.39
N LEU A 203 1.17 -6.86 -18.80
CA LEU A 203 2.14 -7.59 -17.99
C LEU A 203 3.30 -6.67 -17.55
N LEU A 204 3.95 -6.00 -18.50
CA LEU A 204 5.06 -5.08 -18.22
C LEU A 204 4.64 -3.85 -17.43
N GLY A 205 3.38 -3.42 -17.59
CA GLY A 205 2.79 -2.28 -16.89
C GLY A 205 2.35 -2.58 -15.46
N THR A 206 2.26 -3.85 -15.05
CA THR A 206 1.75 -4.27 -13.74
C THR A 206 2.64 -3.78 -12.59
N SER A 207 2.06 -3.12 -11.58
CA SER A 207 2.82 -2.57 -10.44
C SER A 207 3.58 -3.66 -9.66
N ALA A 208 4.57 -3.26 -8.85
CA ALA A 208 5.37 -4.19 -8.05
C ALA A 208 4.48 -5.06 -7.13
N LEU A 209 3.54 -4.45 -6.41
CA LEU A 209 2.61 -5.17 -5.53
C LEU A 209 1.65 -6.09 -6.31
N ALA A 210 1.06 -5.61 -7.40
CA ALA A 210 0.13 -6.41 -8.20
C ALA A 210 0.83 -7.61 -8.86
N THR A 211 2.11 -7.46 -9.23
CA THR A 211 2.95 -8.53 -9.78
C THR A 211 3.11 -9.69 -8.80
N LEU A 212 3.16 -9.43 -7.48
CA LEU A 212 3.28 -10.47 -6.45
C LEU A 212 2.08 -11.44 -6.45
N SER A 213 0.90 -10.96 -6.83
CA SER A 213 -0.30 -11.78 -7.03
C SER A 213 -0.37 -12.41 -8.40
N ALA A 214 0.26 -11.82 -9.41
CA ALA A 214 0.11 -12.24 -10.79
C ALA A 214 1.06 -13.38 -11.19
N THR A 215 2.24 -13.48 -10.58
CA THR A 215 3.26 -14.45 -11.00
C THR A 215 4.18 -14.93 -9.86
N ASP A 216 4.59 -16.20 -9.95
CA ASP A 216 5.66 -16.81 -9.15
C ASP A 216 7.03 -16.78 -9.87
N ASP A 217 7.16 -16.01 -10.95
CA ASP A 217 8.47 -15.80 -11.56
C ASP A 217 9.26 -14.72 -10.81
N PRO A 218 10.33 -15.09 -10.07
CA PRO A 218 11.13 -14.13 -9.33
C PRO A 218 11.84 -13.11 -10.23
N ALA A 219 12.09 -13.43 -11.51
CA ALA A 219 12.67 -12.47 -12.44
C ALA A 219 11.67 -11.36 -12.82
N LEU A 220 10.39 -11.71 -12.98
CA LEU A 220 9.33 -10.73 -13.25
C LEU A 220 9.06 -9.84 -12.03
N GLN A 221 9.09 -10.41 -10.82
CA GLN A 221 8.97 -9.62 -9.59
C GLN A 221 10.13 -8.63 -9.43
N LEU A 222 11.37 -9.06 -9.69
CA LEU A 222 12.53 -8.18 -9.68
C LEU A 222 12.44 -7.08 -10.76
N LEU A 223 12.01 -7.44 -11.97
CA LEU A 223 11.83 -6.49 -13.06
C LEU A 223 10.80 -5.40 -12.71
N ALA A 224 9.66 -5.80 -12.12
CA ALA A 224 8.63 -4.85 -11.71
C ALA A 224 9.14 -3.87 -10.63
N ALA A 225 9.93 -4.36 -9.67
CA ALA A 225 10.56 -3.52 -8.65
C ALA A 225 11.60 -2.57 -9.26
N GLN A 226 12.51 -3.07 -10.10
CA GLN A 226 13.53 -2.25 -10.77
C GLN A 226 12.92 -1.19 -11.69
N ARG A 227 11.85 -1.52 -12.41
CA ARG A 227 11.10 -0.57 -13.22
C ARG A 227 10.56 0.57 -12.37
N PHE A 228 9.86 0.25 -11.27
CA PHE A 228 9.35 1.26 -10.35
C PHE A 228 10.49 2.16 -9.85
N VAL A 229 11.62 1.58 -9.46
CA VAL A 229 12.80 2.33 -9.01
C VAL A 229 13.31 3.27 -10.10
N ASN A 230 13.48 2.78 -11.32
CA ASN A 230 13.98 3.58 -12.44
C ASN A 230 13.03 4.73 -12.83
N GLU A 231 11.72 4.50 -12.78
CA GLU A 231 10.70 5.48 -13.16
C GLU A 231 10.46 6.53 -12.07
N ARG A 232 10.51 6.12 -10.79
CA ARG A 232 10.04 6.96 -9.67
C ARG A 232 11.15 7.48 -8.77
N ILE A 233 12.32 6.85 -8.75
CA ILE A 233 13.37 7.16 -7.77
C ILE A 233 14.56 7.83 -8.47
N LYS A 234 14.71 9.13 -8.24
CA LYS A 234 15.93 9.85 -8.62
C LYS A 234 17.01 9.57 -7.59
N LYS A 235 18.18 9.13 -8.04
CA LYS A 235 19.34 8.95 -7.16
C LYS A 235 19.68 10.30 -6.50
N PRO A 236 19.76 10.39 -5.16
CA PRO A 236 20.17 11.61 -4.50
C PRO A 236 21.59 12.02 -4.92
N ALA A 237 21.79 13.31 -5.18
CA ALA A 237 23.10 13.88 -5.52
C ALA A 237 24.02 14.05 -4.28
N THR A 238 23.44 13.98 -3.08
CA THR A 238 24.17 14.13 -1.82
C THR A 238 24.81 12.81 -1.37
N PRO A 239 25.95 12.85 -0.66
CA PRO A 239 26.46 11.70 0.07
C PRO A 239 25.40 11.09 1.01
N PRO A 240 25.54 9.81 1.41
CA PRO A 240 24.65 9.18 2.38
C PRO A 240 24.46 10.06 3.62
N LEU A 241 23.22 10.38 3.97
CA LEU A 241 22.95 11.33 5.05
C LEU A 241 23.53 10.86 6.39
N HIS A 242 23.51 9.55 6.64
CA HIS A 242 24.06 8.99 7.88
C HIS A 242 25.56 9.29 8.08
N GLU A 243 26.34 9.48 7.02
CA GLU A 243 27.76 9.85 7.05
C GLU A 243 27.92 11.35 7.34
N VAL A 244 27.13 12.18 6.65
CA VAL A 244 27.13 13.65 6.83
C VAL A 244 26.83 14.04 8.27
N PHE A 245 25.87 13.36 8.90
CA PHE A 245 25.50 13.61 10.30
C PHE A 245 26.44 12.92 11.30
N ALA A 246 26.96 11.73 11.00
CA ALA A 246 27.93 11.05 11.87
C ALA A 246 29.21 11.86 12.07
N ALA A 247 29.66 12.59 11.05
CA ALA A 247 30.81 13.49 11.15
C ALA A 247 30.62 14.61 12.20
N ARG A 248 29.37 14.93 12.54
CA ARG A 248 29.03 15.96 13.54
C ARG A 248 28.75 15.35 14.92
N THR A 249 28.17 14.15 14.96
CA THR A 249 27.76 13.48 16.20
C THR A 249 27.95 11.98 16.05
N PRO A 250 29.06 11.41 16.56
CA PRO A 250 29.33 9.98 16.50
C PRO A 250 28.24 9.15 17.21
N ARG A 251 27.88 8.00 16.64
CA ARG A 251 26.95 7.05 17.26
C ARG A 251 27.64 6.34 18.43
N SER A 252 27.03 6.39 19.61
CA SER A 252 27.56 5.77 20.83
C SER A 252 26.42 5.34 21.77
N GLY A 253 26.73 4.57 22.81
CA GLY A 253 25.74 4.07 23.76
C GLY A 253 24.88 2.95 23.16
N LYS A 254 23.60 2.91 23.54
CA LYS A 254 22.62 1.91 23.08
C LYS A 254 22.50 1.90 21.55
N VAL A 255 22.15 0.76 20.99
CA VAL A 255 21.88 0.63 19.55
C VAL A 255 20.50 1.22 19.26
N LYS A 256 20.42 2.14 18.30
CA LYS A 256 19.18 2.83 17.93
C LYS A 256 18.54 2.14 16.73
N ILE A 257 17.34 1.59 16.93
CA ILE A 257 16.54 0.94 15.89
C ILE A 257 15.42 1.89 15.48
N GLY A 258 15.28 2.17 14.19
CA GLY A 258 14.19 2.94 13.62
C GLY A 258 13.25 2.05 12.83
N TYR A 259 11.94 2.18 13.03
CA TYR A 259 10.90 1.53 12.22
C TYR A 259 10.19 2.58 11.37
N LEU A 260 10.25 2.43 10.04
CA LEU A 260 9.68 3.36 9.06
C LEU A 260 8.39 2.77 8.48
N SER A 261 7.23 3.42 8.68
CA SER A 261 5.97 2.88 8.18
C SER A 261 4.81 3.88 8.09
N GLY A 262 4.01 3.72 7.03
CA GLY A 262 2.68 4.29 6.86
C GLY A 262 1.58 3.46 7.54
N ASP A 263 1.92 2.34 8.17
CA ASP A 263 0.95 1.31 8.59
C ASP A 263 1.02 0.93 10.08
N LEU A 264 1.51 1.83 10.94
CA LEU A 264 1.49 1.70 12.40
C LEU A 264 0.10 2.00 12.99
N CYS A 265 -0.93 1.36 12.45
CA CYS A 265 -2.35 1.55 12.78
C CYS A 265 -3.12 0.23 12.62
N MET A 266 -4.46 0.25 12.48
CA MET A 266 -5.26 -0.93 12.13
C MET A 266 -5.00 -1.40 10.68
N HIS A 267 -3.82 -1.99 10.46
CA HIS A 267 -3.32 -2.56 9.22
C HIS A 267 -2.57 -3.87 9.49
N ALA A 268 -2.35 -4.70 8.48
CA ALA A 268 -1.69 -6.01 8.65
C ALA A 268 -0.33 -5.92 9.37
N VAL A 269 0.52 -4.95 9.00
CA VAL A 269 1.80 -4.68 9.68
C VAL A 269 1.58 -4.24 11.14
N GLY A 270 0.67 -3.30 11.37
CA GLY A 270 0.33 -2.84 12.72
C GLY A 270 -0.34 -3.90 13.59
N LEU A 271 -0.92 -4.96 13.02
CA LEU A 271 -1.46 -6.11 13.77
C LEU A 271 -0.39 -7.12 14.16
N LEU A 272 0.71 -7.23 13.41
CA LEU A 272 1.78 -8.20 13.68
C LEU A 272 2.86 -7.67 14.63
N THR A 273 3.10 -6.36 14.63
CA THR A 273 4.28 -5.74 15.22
C THR A 273 4.19 -5.16 16.66
N PRO A 274 3.03 -5.00 17.33
CA PRO A 274 3.00 -4.39 18.66
C PRO A 274 3.90 -5.11 19.67
N GLU A 275 3.82 -6.44 19.70
CA GLU A 275 4.62 -7.25 20.62
C GLU A 275 6.12 -7.20 20.28
N LEU A 276 6.50 -7.06 19.01
CA LEU A 276 7.89 -6.83 18.60
C LEU A 276 8.46 -5.58 19.29
N PHE A 277 7.74 -4.46 19.21
CA PHE A 277 8.21 -3.20 19.77
C PHE A 277 8.30 -3.25 21.30
N GLU A 278 7.30 -3.88 21.95
CA GLU A 278 7.25 -4.07 23.40
C GLU A 278 8.40 -4.92 23.96
N LEU A 279 8.90 -5.87 23.17
CA LEU A 279 9.85 -6.88 23.65
C LEU A 279 11.32 -6.48 23.51
N HIS A 280 11.65 -5.41 22.79
CA HIS A 280 13.05 -5.00 22.68
C HIS A 280 13.68 -4.69 24.06
N ASP A 281 14.89 -5.18 24.30
CA ASP A 281 15.65 -4.95 25.53
C ASP A 281 16.11 -3.49 25.62
N ARG A 282 15.34 -2.69 26.36
CA ARG A 282 15.62 -1.26 26.55
C ARG A 282 16.89 -0.98 27.35
N SER A 283 17.56 -1.98 27.91
CA SER A 283 18.91 -1.79 28.47
C SER A 283 19.99 -1.69 27.37
N ARG A 284 19.75 -2.30 26.20
CA ARG A 284 20.68 -2.38 25.06
C ARG A 284 20.25 -1.53 23.87
N PHE A 285 18.95 -1.35 23.67
CA PHE A 285 18.37 -0.71 22.50
C PHE A 285 17.53 0.51 22.85
N GLU A 286 17.46 1.46 21.90
CA GLU A 286 16.46 2.52 21.83
C GLU A 286 15.63 2.33 20.55
N VAL A 287 14.31 2.38 20.66
CA VAL A 287 13.38 2.06 19.58
C VAL A 287 12.61 3.31 19.16
N TYR A 288 12.73 3.65 17.89
CA TYR A 288 12.14 4.83 17.27
C TYR A 288 11.11 4.45 16.21
N GLY A 289 9.99 5.16 16.16
CA GLY A 289 9.01 5.07 15.08
C GLY A 289 9.05 6.30 14.17
N PHE A 290 9.10 6.11 12.85
CA PHE A 290 8.97 7.16 11.85
C PHE A 290 7.70 6.92 11.04
N CYS A 291 6.66 7.68 11.35
CA CYS A 291 5.28 7.29 11.06
C CYS A 291 4.53 8.35 10.24
N TRP A 292 3.86 7.92 9.17
CA TRP A 292 2.90 8.75 8.42
C TRP A 292 1.50 8.10 8.31
N SER A 293 1.22 7.10 9.14
CA SER A 293 -0.09 6.46 9.23
C SER A 293 -1.21 7.45 9.52
N ARG A 294 -2.41 7.18 9.02
CA ARG A 294 -3.61 7.92 9.44
C ARG A 294 -3.82 7.79 10.96
N GLU A 295 -4.26 8.86 11.58
CA GLU A 295 -4.74 8.80 12.97
C GLU A 295 -6.15 8.21 12.99
N ASP A 296 -6.33 7.08 13.66
CA ASP A 296 -7.60 6.36 13.74
C ASP A 296 -8.15 6.24 15.18
N GLY A 297 -7.40 6.70 16.19
CA GLY A 297 -7.81 6.69 17.59
C GLY A 297 -7.96 5.30 18.21
N THR A 298 -7.51 4.24 17.53
CA THR A 298 -7.75 2.85 17.96
C THR A 298 -6.84 2.45 19.12
N ALA A 299 -7.30 1.51 19.96
CA ALA A 299 -6.47 0.94 21.03
C ALA A 299 -5.18 0.29 20.48
N GLN A 300 -5.29 -0.34 19.31
CA GLN A 300 -4.15 -0.90 18.58
C GLN A 300 -3.11 0.17 18.27
N ARG A 301 -3.52 1.30 17.69
CA ARG A 301 -2.64 2.45 17.40
C ARG A 301 -1.93 2.94 18.65
N GLN A 302 -2.65 3.11 19.76
CA GLN A 302 -2.07 3.55 21.03
C GLN A 302 -1.04 2.55 21.57
N ARG A 303 -1.32 1.24 21.50
CA ARG A 303 -0.39 0.19 21.92
C ARG A 303 0.88 0.17 21.07
N ILE A 304 0.76 0.28 19.74
CA ILE A 304 1.92 0.35 18.84
C ILE A 304 2.83 1.52 19.22
N LEU A 305 2.23 2.71 19.41
CA LEU A 305 2.97 3.92 19.78
C LEU A 305 3.63 3.79 21.16
N GLY A 306 2.91 3.26 22.15
CA GLY A 306 3.43 3.04 23.50
C GLY A 306 4.50 1.95 23.59
N GLY A 307 4.61 1.10 22.57
CA GLY A 307 5.67 0.10 22.47
C GLY A 307 7.02 0.65 22.01
N MET A 308 7.14 1.95 21.72
CA MET A 308 8.37 2.60 21.24
C MET A 308 8.85 3.68 22.22
N ASP A 309 10.15 3.96 22.26
CA ASP A 309 10.70 5.01 23.15
C ASP A 309 10.34 6.41 22.64
N GLN A 310 10.35 6.62 21.32
CA GLN A 310 9.91 7.86 20.68
C GLN A 310 9.27 7.59 19.31
N VAL A 311 8.24 8.35 18.96
CA VAL A 311 7.61 8.28 17.63
C VAL A 311 7.54 9.67 17.00
N PHE A 312 8.09 9.78 15.79
CA PHE A 312 8.08 10.97 14.96
C PHE A 312 6.99 10.87 13.90
N ARG A 313 6.09 11.86 13.90
CA ARG A 313 5.10 12.04 12.85
C ARG A 313 5.74 12.75 11.67
N ILE A 314 5.92 12.04 10.56
CA ILE A 314 6.60 12.54 9.37
C ILE A 314 5.65 12.77 8.18
N GLY A 315 4.34 12.55 8.35
CA GLY A 315 3.37 12.72 7.27
C GLY A 315 3.28 14.13 6.70
N GLY A 316 3.60 15.16 7.50
CA GLY A 316 3.66 16.56 7.05
C GLY A 316 5.04 17.01 6.53
N LEU A 317 6.03 16.10 6.49
CA LEU A 317 7.37 16.40 5.98
C LEU A 317 7.52 15.83 4.58
N ASP A 318 8.24 16.53 3.70
CA ASP A 318 8.76 15.93 2.46
C ASP A 318 9.80 14.84 2.77
N ASP A 319 10.10 14.00 1.76
CA ASP A 319 10.98 12.83 1.94
C ASP A 319 12.43 13.19 2.34
N ASN A 320 12.96 14.31 1.85
CA ASN A 320 14.33 14.75 2.21
C ASN A 320 14.36 15.27 3.65
N SER A 321 13.36 16.06 4.06
CA SER A 321 13.21 16.52 5.44
C SER A 321 13.04 15.35 6.41
N ALA A 322 12.22 14.34 6.06
CA ALA A 322 12.07 13.12 6.86
C ALA A 322 13.39 12.34 6.95
N ALA A 323 14.13 12.16 5.85
CA ALA A 323 15.42 11.49 5.86
C ALA A 323 16.46 12.21 6.72
N ARG A 324 16.51 13.56 6.66
CA ARG A 324 17.39 14.37 7.52
C ARG A 324 17.06 14.20 8.99
N LEU A 325 15.77 14.17 9.36
CA LEU A 325 15.34 13.91 10.73
C LEU A 325 15.86 12.54 11.22
N ILE A 326 15.65 11.48 10.43
CA ILE A 326 16.13 10.13 10.78
C ILE A 326 17.65 10.13 10.99
N ALA A 327 18.40 10.77 10.10
CA ALA A 327 19.86 10.86 10.21
C ALA A 327 20.32 11.65 11.44
N GLN A 328 19.63 12.74 11.80
CA GLN A 328 19.89 13.52 13.02
C GLN A 328 19.68 12.73 14.30
N MET A 329 18.69 11.83 14.32
CA MET A 329 18.44 10.95 15.47
C MET A 329 19.57 9.94 15.70
N GLY A 330 20.45 9.75 14.71
CA GLY A 330 21.60 8.86 14.81
C GLY A 330 21.20 7.39 14.81
N VAL A 331 20.11 7.04 14.11
CA VAL A 331 19.65 5.65 13.95
C VAL A 331 20.78 4.77 13.40
N ASP A 332 21.00 3.60 14.00
CA ASP A 332 21.97 2.60 13.54
C ASP A 332 21.34 1.67 12.50
N VAL A 333 20.14 1.16 12.80
CA VAL A 333 19.40 0.22 11.94
C VAL A 333 18.03 0.80 11.63
N LEU A 334 17.76 1.08 10.35
CA LEU A 334 16.45 1.51 9.87
C LEU A 334 15.73 0.34 9.19
N VAL A 335 14.62 -0.09 9.78
CA VAL A 335 13.77 -1.15 9.26
C VAL A 335 12.59 -0.52 8.50
N ASP A 336 12.56 -0.73 7.18
CA ASP A 336 11.44 -0.37 6.32
C ASP A 336 10.33 -1.41 6.44
N LEU A 337 9.21 -1.00 7.05
CA LEU A 337 8.01 -1.82 7.18
C LEU A 337 6.96 -1.52 6.10
N GLN A 338 7.32 -0.75 5.07
CA GLN A 338 6.42 -0.37 3.98
C GLN A 338 6.76 -1.10 2.68
N GLY A 339 8.02 -1.01 2.24
CA GLY A 339 8.45 -1.41 0.90
C GLY A 339 7.69 -0.67 -0.21
N LEU A 340 7.48 -1.34 -1.35
CA LEU A 340 6.80 -0.78 -2.53
C LEU A 340 5.28 -1.03 -2.53
N THR A 341 4.64 -0.69 -1.41
CA THR A 341 3.19 -0.80 -1.21
C THR A 341 2.50 0.57 -1.26
N ASN A 342 1.17 0.60 -1.06
CA ASN A 342 0.40 1.84 -1.12
C ASN A 342 0.92 2.88 -0.11
N GLY A 343 1.14 4.12 -0.56
CA GLY A 343 1.68 5.18 0.31
C GLY A 343 3.17 5.05 0.63
N ALA A 344 3.92 4.23 -0.11
CA ALA A 344 5.36 4.09 0.03
C ALA A 344 6.11 5.43 -0.09
N ARG A 345 7.13 5.61 0.75
CA ARG A 345 8.04 6.77 0.75
C ARG A 345 9.51 6.36 0.49
N PRO A 346 9.78 5.70 -0.64
CA PRO A 346 11.08 5.07 -0.94
C PRO A 346 12.25 6.06 -1.04
N VAL A 347 11.98 7.34 -1.34
CA VAL A 347 13.02 8.37 -1.46
C VAL A 347 13.70 8.63 -0.11
N ILE A 348 12.99 8.45 1.01
CA ILE A 348 13.58 8.52 2.36
C ILE A 348 14.76 7.55 2.48
N LEU A 349 14.56 6.29 2.05
CA LEU A 349 15.57 5.24 2.12
C LEU A 349 16.71 5.48 1.11
N ALA A 350 16.40 6.06 -0.05
CA ALA A 350 17.39 6.40 -1.08
C ALA A 350 18.41 7.44 -0.60
N HIS A 351 18.02 8.33 0.32
CA HIS A 351 18.93 9.28 0.98
C HIS A 351 19.89 8.62 2.00
N ARG A 352 19.72 7.31 2.27
CA ARG A 352 20.53 6.53 3.23
C ARG A 352 20.71 7.21 4.59
N PRO A 353 19.60 7.55 5.30
CA PRO A 353 19.67 8.19 6.61
C PRO A 353 20.19 7.31 7.74
N ALA A 354 20.28 5.98 7.55
CA ALA A 354 20.95 5.06 8.46
C ALA A 354 22.04 4.23 7.73
N PRO A 355 23.10 3.79 8.44
CA PRO A 355 24.17 2.98 7.84
C PRO A 355 23.70 1.57 7.48
N ILE A 356 22.70 1.04 8.17
CA ILE A 356 22.09 -0.27 7.91
C ILE A 356 20.61 -0.03 7.64
N GLN A 357 20.13 -0.46 6.47
CA GLN A 357 18.72 -0.39 6.13
C GLN A 357 18.21 -1.77 5.70
N ALA A 358 17.08 -2.20 6.26
CA ALA A 358 16.51 -3.52 6.04
C ALA A 358 15.02 -3.46 5.71
N GLY A 359 14.56 -4.16 4.68
CA GLY A 359 13.14 -4.38 4.42
C GLY A 359 12.57 -5.49 5.31
N TYR A 360 11.35 -5.30 5.82
CA TYR A 360 10.68 -6.31 6.64
C TYR A 360 9.15 -6.21 6.59
N LEU A 361 8.46 -7.34 6.42
CA LEU A 361 6.99 -7.51 6.42
C LEU A 361 6.21 -6.77 5.31
N GLY A 362 6.34 -5.45 5.21
CA GLY A 362 5.49 -4.59 4.38
C GLY A 362 5.46 -5.00 2.91
N LEU A 363 6.64 -5.18 2.32
CA LEU A 363 6.80 -5.81 1.01
C LEU A 363 7.53 -7.16 1.18
N PRO A 364 6.83 -8.29 1.07
CA PRO A 364 7.41 -9.64 1.12
C PRO A 364 8.06 -10.04 -0.23
N ALA A 365 8.91 -9.18 -0.76
CA ALA A 365 9.65 -9.35 -2.02
C ALA A 365 10.85 -8.39 -2.07
N THR A 366 11.72 -8.54 -3.09
CA THR A 366 12.75 -7.55 -3.40
C THR A 366 12.12 -6.18 -3.66
N SER A 367 12.67 -5.14 -3.04
CA SER A 367 12.27 -3.75 -3.28
C SER A 367 13.05 -3.13 -4.43
N ALA A 368 14.22 -3.69 -4.78
CA ALA A 368 15.19 -3.11 -5.71
C ALA A 368 15.65 -1.69 -5.31
N LEU A 369 15.33 -1.22 -4.09
CA LEU A 369 15.53 0.16 -3.71
C LEU A 369 17.02 0.45 -3.49
N PRO A 370 17.57 1.50 -4.13
CA PRO A 370 18.91 1.94 -3.82
C PRO A 370 18.93 2.41 -2.37
N GLY A 371 19.78 1.83 -1.55
CA GLY A 371 19.87 2.18 -0.14
C GLY A 371 19.40 1.09 0.82
N VAL A 372 18.57 0.14 0.39
CA VAL A 372 18.15 -0.98 1.22
C VAL A 372 19.14 -2.13 1.05
N ASP A 373 19.85 -2.49 2.12
CA ASP A 373 20.95 -3.46 2.06
C ASP A 373 20.49 -4.88 2.37
N TRP A 374 19.48 -4.99 3.24
CA TRP A 374 19.05 -6.26 3.81
C TRP A 374 17.56 -6.51 3.65
N ILE A 375 17.17 -7.77 3.65
CA ILE A 375 15.78 -8.20 3.80
C ILE A 375 15.72 -9.27 4.88
N ILE A 376 14.84 -9.09 5.87
CA ILE A 376 14.71 -10.03 6.98
C ILE A 376 13.98 -11.28 6.48
N ALA A 377 14.59 -12.45 6.70
CA ALA A 377 14.10 -13.71 6.17
C ALA A 377 14.49 -14.89 7.06
N ASP A 378 13.93 -16.05 6.77
CA ASP A 378 14.46 -17.35 7.18
C ASP A 378 14.86 -18.15 5.93
N ARG A 379 15.49 -19.30 6.16
CA ARG A 379 16.00 -20.14 5.06
C ARG A 379 14.91 -20.82 4.25
N PHE A 380 13.67 -20.91 4.77
CA PHE A 380 12.57 -21.48 4.01
C PHE A 380 12.03 -20.46 3.03
N VAL A 381 11.72 -19.24 3.51
CA VAL A 381 11.07 -18.20 2.69
C VAL A 381 12.02 -17.63 1.63
N MET A 382 13.31 -17.54 1.93
CA MET A 382 14.34 -17.06 1.01
C MET A 382 15.51 -18.06 0.94
N PRO A 383 15.36 -19.17 0.19
CA PRO A 383 16.39 -20.18 0.11
C PRO A 383 17.59 -19.70 -0.76
N PRO A 384 18.80 -20.28 -0.62
CA PRO A 384 20.01 -19.81 -1.30
C PRO A 384 19.88 -19.66 -2.83
N GLU A 385 19.12 -20.53 -3.48
CA GLU A 385 18.88 -20.52 -4.92
C GLU A 385 18.05 -19.32 -5.42
N SER A 386 17.30 -18.66 -4.53
CA SER A 386 16.49 -17.49 -4.87
C SER A 386 17.31 -16.20 -4.83
N LEU A 387 18.47 -16.18 -4.17
CA LEU A 387 19.24 -14.96 -3.87
C LEU A 387 19.63 -14.15 -5.12
N ARG A 388 19.80 -14.80 -6.27
CA ARG A 388 20.07 -14.13 -7.56
C ARG A 388 18.97 -13.18 -8.05
N TYR A 389 17.78 -13.26 -7.46
CA TYR A 389 16.62 -12.43 -7.82
C TYR A 389 16.35 -11.30 -6.80
N TYR A 390 17.26 -11.08 -5.85
CA TYR A 390 17.14 -10.03 -4.84
C TYR A 390 18.34 -9.10 -4.94
N THR A 391 18.07 -7.81 -4.76
CA THR A 391 19.14 -6.80 -4.66
C THR A 391 19.68 -6.70 -3.24
N GLU A 392 18.82 -6.98 -2.27
CA GLU A 392 19.09 -7.02 -0.85
C GLU A 392 19.75 -8.34 -0.47
N LYS A 393 20.62 -8.31 0.54
CA LYS A 393 21.15 -9.51 1.17
C LYS A 393 20.15 -10.04 2.20
N PRO A 394 19.99 -11.37 2.34
CA PRO A 394 19.16 -11.91 3.39
C PRO A 394 19.79 -11.63 4.76
N LEU A 395 19.01 -11.10 5.70
CA LEU A 395 19.31 -11.14 7.12
C LEU A 395 18.55 -12.33 7.71
N TYR A 396 19.22 -13.47 7.80
CA TYR A 396 18.60 -14.71 8.26
C TYR A 396 18.43 -14.72 9.77
N VAL A 397 17.19 -14.89 10.24
CA VAL A 397 16.91 -15.28 11.63
C VAL A 397 16.86 -16.81 11.76
N PRO A 398 17.29 -17.38 12.90
CA PRO A 398 17.21 -18.84 13.13
C PRO A 398 15.78 -19.36 13.34
N THR A 399 14.88 -18.50 13.82
CA THR A 399 13.44 -18.77 13.96
C THR A 399 12.67 -18.43 12.68
N CYS A 400 11.33 -18.54 12.71
CA CYS A 400 10.51 -18.03 11.62
C CYS A 400 10.74 -16.52 11.44
N TYR A 401 10.80 -16.06 10.20
CA TYR A 401 11.02 -14.64 9.91
C TYR A 401 9.90 -13.73 10.42
N GLN A 402 8.67 -14.23 10.50
CA GLN A 402 7.48 -13.42 10.72
C GLN A 402 7.18 -13.25 12.21
N VAL A 403 7.14 -12.00 12.70
CA VAL A 403 6.57 -11.68 14.00
C VAL A 403 5.04 -11.79 13.98
N SER A 404 4.44 -12.02 15.14
CA SER A 404 3.00 -11.95 15.36
C SER A 404 2.72 -11.36 16.74
N ASP A 405 1.49 -10.88 16.94
CA ASP A 405 1.04 -10.37 18.23
C ASP A 405 0.15 -11.40 18.94
N ARG A 406 0.72 -12.03 19.97
CA ARG A 406 0.07 -13.09 20.76
C ARG A 406 -0.89 -12.56 21.81
N LYS A 407 -0.89 -11.24 22.04
CA LYS A 407 -1.73 -10.58 23.05
C LYS A 407 -3.03 -10.00 22.46
N ARG A 408 -3.33 -10.27 21.18
CA ARG A 408 -4.57 -9.81 20.56
C ARG A 408 -5.79 -10.45 21.22
N ASP A 409 -6.81 -9.63 21.43
CA ASP A 409 -8.09 -10.08 21.96
C ASP A 409 -8.78 -11.02 20.97
N VAL A 410 -9.36 -12.10 21.52
CA VAL A 410 -10.12 -13.10 20.77
C VAL A 410 -11.52 -13.19 21.37
N ALA A 411 -12.54 -13.02 20.54
CA ALA A 411 -13.93 -13.16 20.97
C ALA A 411 -14.25 -14.63 21.34
N PRO A 412 -15.33 -14.90 22.08
CA PRO A 412 -15.81 -16.26 22.28
C PRO A 412 -16.03 -16.99 20.96
N THR A 413 -15.75 -18.28 20.93
CA THR A 413 -15.91 -19.09 19.72
C THR A 413 -17.37 -19.05 19.25
N PRO A 414 -17.62 -18.57 18.01
CA PRO A 414 -18.98 -18.51 17.47
C PRO A 414 -19.54 -19.91 17.16
N THR A 415 -20.77 -19.98 16.67
CA THR A 415 -21.36 -21.22 16.13
C THR A 415 -21.38 -21.19 14.59
N ARG A 416 -21.46 -22.35 13.94
CA ARG A 416 -21.58 -22.44 12.48
C ARG A 416 -22.87 -21.77 11.98
N ALA A 417 -23.98 -21.98 12.69
CA ALA A 417 -25.26 -21.33 12.39
C ALA A 417 -25.19 -19.79 12.29
N GLN A 418 -24.37 -19.12 13.11
CA GLN A 418 -24.21 -17.65 13.06
C GLN A 418 -23.67 -17.14 11.72
N TYR A 419 -22.98 -18.00 10.96
CA TYR A 419 -22.39 -17.68 9.66
C TYR A 419 -23.04 -18.45 8.50
N ASN A 420 -24.23 -19.03 8.73
CA ASN A 420 -24.95 -19.86 7.76
C ASN A 420 -24.11 -21.07 7.28
N LEU A 421 -23.19 -21.55 8.11
CA LEU A 421 -22.39 -22.73 7.81
C LEU A 421 -23.16 -24.00 8.20
N PRO A 422 -23.12 -25.06 7.39
CA PRO A 422 -23.72 -26.35 7.73
C PRO A 422 -22.97 -27.05 8.88
N GLU A 423 -23.70 -27.64 9.81
CA GLU A 423 -23.12 -28.36 10.98
C GLU A 423 -22.47 -29.69 10.59
N ASP A 424 -22.95 -30.34 9.54
CA ASP A 424 -22.57 -31.69 9.11
C ASP A 424 -21.70 -31.75 7.85
N ALA A 425 -21.30 -30.60 7.29
CA ALA A 425 -20.42 -30.53 6.12
C ALA A 425 -18.99 -30.11 6.47
N PHE A 426 -18.04 -30.45 5.61
CA PHE A 426 -16.65 -30.00 5.72
C PHE A 426 -16.54 -28.53 5.29
N VAL A 427 -15.94 -27.68 6.12
CA VAL A 427 -15.81 -26.23 5.83
C VAL A 427 -14.38 -25.93 5.38
N PHE A 428 -14.19 -25.78 4.07
CA PHE A 428 -13.01 -25.12 3.53
C PHE A 428 -13.12 -23.61 3.73
N CYS A 429 -12.01 -22.92 3.97
CA CYS A 429 -12.01 -21.48 4.25
C CYS A 429 -10.87 -20.76 3.53
N SER A 430 -11.12 -19.56 3.00
CA SER A 430 -10.05 -18.63 2.57
C SER A 430 -10.49 -17.17 2.76
N PHE A 431 -9.91 -16.52 3.77
CA PHE A 431 -10.19 -15.11 4.13
C PHE A 431 -9.08 -14.15 3.67
N ASN A 432 -8.40 -14.52 2.60
CA ASN A 432 -7.42 -13.66 1.97
C ASN A 432 -8.11 -12.55 1.16
N ASN A 433 -7.41 -11.43 0.95
CA ASN A 433 -7.86 -10.37 0.06
C ASN A 433 -8.09 -10.91 -1.36
N ASN A 434 -9.13 -10.43 -2.04
CA ASN A 434 -9.54 -11.00 -3.33
C ASN A 434 -8.49 -10.86 -4.45
N HIS A 435 -7.60 -9.86 -4.40
CA HIS A 435 -6.48 -9.75 -5.35
C HIS A 435 -5.46 -10.89 -5.27
N LYS A 436 -5.57 -11.80 -4.27
CA LYS A 436 -4.77 -13.02 -4.19
C LYS A 436 -5.46 -14.23 -4.85
N PHE A 437 -6.72 -14.10 -5.24
CA PHE A 437 -7.47 -15.16 -5.90
C PHE A 437 -7.15 -15.11 -7.40
N THR A 438 -6.20 -15.92 -7.82
CA THR A 438 -5.93 -16.13 -9.25
C THR A 438 -6.97 -17.06 -9.85
N GLU A 439 -7.20 -16.93 -11.15
CA GLU A 439 -8.11 -17.80 -11.90
C GLU A 439 -7.77 -19.29 -11.68
N GLU A 440 -6.48 -19.63 -11.78
CA GLU A 440 -5.98 -21.00 -11.61
C GLU A 440 -6.30 -21.58 -10.23
N VAL A 441 -6.06 -20.80 -9.16
CA VAL A 441 -6.33 -21.22 -7.77
C VAL A 441 -7.82 -21.30 -7.49
N PHE A 442 -8.61 -20.34 -7.98
CA PHE A 442 -10.06 -20.39 -7.77
C PHE A 442 -10.69 -21.59 -8.50
N HIS A 443 -10.28 -21.87 -9.73
CA HIS A 443 -10.71 -23.06 -10.47
C HIS A 443 -10.27 -24.35 -9.77
N SER A 444 -9.09 -24.36 -9.14
CA SER A 444 -8.62 -25.45 -8.30
C SER A 444 -9.54 -25.69 -7.10
N TRP A 445 -9.95 -24.62 -6.41
CA TRP A 445 -10.93 -24.73 -5.31
C TRP A 445 -12.28 -25.27 -5.79
N MET A 446 -12.74 -24.90 -6.99
CA MET A 446 -13.98 -25.46 -7.55
C MET A 446 -13.85 -26.97 -7.79
N ARG A 447 -12.69 -27.45 -8.28
CA ARG A 447 -12.42 -28.88 -8.41
C ARG A 447 -12.40 -29.59 -7.04
N ILE A 448 -11.77 -28.99 -6.03
CA ILE A 448 -11.72 -29.53 -4.66
C ILE A 448 -13.13 -29.66 -4.08
N VAL A 449 -13.92 -28.58 -4.11
CA VAL A 449 -15.29 -28.54 -3.60
C VAL A 449 -16.15 -29.59 -4.32
N LYS A 450 -16.04 -29.70 -5.65
CA LYS A 450 -16.77 -30.72 -6.43
C LYS A 450 -16.38 -32.15 -6.03
N ALA A 451 -15.11 -32.41 -5.74
CA ALA A 451 -14.58 -33.72 -5.35
C ALA A 451 -14.85 -34.10 -3.88
N VAL A 452 -15.34 -33.17 -3.06
CA VAL A 452 -15.76 -33.41 -1.67
C VAL A 452 -17.24 -33.00 -1.56
N PRO A 453 -18.21 -33.89 -1.88
CA PRO A 453 -19.60 -33.50 -2.10
C PRO A 453 -20.27 -32.80 -0.90
N ASN A 454 -20.00 -33.28 0.32
CA ASN A 454 -20.52 -32.69 1.55
C ASN A 454 -19.54 -31.65 2.12
N SER A 455 -19.29 -30.59 1.35
CA SER A 455 -18.43 -29.48 1.79
C SER A 455 -18.91 -28.13 1.27
N VAL A 456 -18.45 -27.06 1.92
CA VAL A 456 -18.65 -25.68 1.50
C VAL A 456 -17.31 -24.95 1.47
N LEU A 457 -17.22 -23.89 0.67
CA LEU A 457 -16.09 -22.98 0.62
C LEU A 457 -16.51 -21.63 1.21
N TRP A 458 -15.89 -21.27 2.33
CA TRP A 458 -16.18 -20.06 3.08
C TRP A 458 -15.15 -18.97 2.75
N LEU A 459 -15.62 -17.86 2.17
CA LEU A 459 -14.78 -16.81 1.58
C LEU A 459 -15.07 -15.44 2.17
N LEU A 460 -14.17 -14.50 1.92
CA LEU A 460 -14.47 -13.07 1.99
C LEU A 460 -14.69 -12.51 0.59
N ALA A 461 -15.69 -11.63 0.45
CA ALA A 461 -15.84 -10.76 -0.69
C ALA A 461 -15.61 -9.31 -0.23
N ASP A 462 -14.54 -8.70 -0.73
CA ASP A 462 -14.17 -7.32 -0.42
C ASP A 462 -15.07 -6.31 -1.13
N ASN A 463 -15.73 -6.73 -2.20
CA ASN A 463 -16.58 -5.90 -3.05
C ASN A 463 -17.64 -6.77 -3.75
N PRO A 464 -18.78 -6.18 -4.16
CA PRO A 464 -19.89 -6.93 -4.76
C PRO A 464 -19.52 -7.59 -6.10
N TRP A 465 -18.64 -6.96 -6.88
CA TRP A 465 -18.21 -7.50 -8.19
C TRP A 465 -17.38 -8.77 -8.03
N ALA A 466 -16.44 -8.81 -7.07
CA ALA A 466 -15.71 -10.03 -6.73
C ALA A 466 -16.64 -11.16 -6.31
N GLN A 467 -17.66 -10.87 -5.50
CA GLN A 467 -18.67 -11.87 -5.14
C GLN A 467 -19.41 -12.41 -6.37
N ALA A 468 -19.89 -11.52 -7.24
CA ALA A 468 -20.61 -11.88 -8.45
C ALA A 468 -19.73 -12.72 -9.41
N ASN A 469 -18.49 -12.30 -9.62
CA ASN A 469 -17.53 -12.99 -10.49
C ASN A 469 -17.16 -14.38 -9.95
N MET A 470 -16.92 -14.50 -8.64
CA MET A 470 -16.66 -15.80 -8.01
C MET A 470 -17.87 -16.75 -8.12
N LEU A 471 -19.09 -16.24 -7.95
CA LEU A 471 -20.32 -17.04 -8.11
C LEU A 471 -20.52 -17.49 -9.57
N ALA A 472 -20.31 -16.59 -10.54
CA ALA A 472 -20.37 -16.93 -11.96
C ALA A 472 -19.32 -17.98 -12.34
N ALA A 473 -18.08 -17.84 -11.86
CA ALA A 473 -17.02 -18.81 -12.08
C ALA A 473 -17.34 -20.17 -11.43
N ALA A 474 -17.94 -20.19 -10.24
CA ALA A 474 -18.37 -21.42 -9.58
C ALA A 474 -19.45 -22.15 -10.40
N GLN A 475 -20.46 -21.42 -10.89
CA GLN A 475 -21.50 -21.98 -11.76
C GLN A 475 -20.92 -22.55 -13.05
N ALA A 476 -19.97 -21.84 -13.69
CA ALA A 476 -19.29 -22.32 -14.89
C ALA A 476 -18.50 -23.63 -14.66
N HIS A 477 -18.06 -23.89 -13.42
CA HIS A 477 -17.40 -25.14 -13.02
C HIS A 477 -18.37 -26.25 -12.55
N GLY A 478 -19.68 -25.97 -12.58
CA GLY A 478 -20.72 -26.88 -12.11
C GLY A 478 -20.72 -27.05 -10.58
N VAL A 479 -20.32 -26.01 -9.84
CA VAL A 479 -20.46 -25.93 -8.39
C VAL A 479 -21.68 -25.05 -8.08
N ALA A 480 -22.61 -25.59 -7.29
CA ALA A 480 -23.82 -24.86 -6.91
C ALA A 480 -23.46 -23.59 -6.10
N PRO A 481 -24.04 -22.42 -6.42
CA PRO A 481 -23.77 -21.15 -5.73
C PRO A 481 -23.81 -21.22 -4.20
N GLU A 482 -24.72 -22.03 -3.66
CA GLU A 482 -24.97 -22.18 -2.22
C GLU A 482 -23.80 -22.87 -1.49
N ARG A 483 -22.89 -23.51 -2.24
CA ARG A 483 -21.66 -24.09 -1.67
C ARG A 483 -20.57 -23.05 -1.45
N LEU A 484 -20.72 -21.82 -1.96
CA LEU A 484 -19.87 -20.69 -1.66
C LEU A 484 -20.58 -19.81 -0.65
N ILE A 485 -20.03 -19.73 0.56
CA ILE A 485 -20.57 -18.90 1.63
C ILE A 485 -19.66 -17.69 1.79
N PHE A 486 -20.22 -16.49 1.82
CA PHE A 486 -19.46 -15.25 1.99
C PHE A 486 -19.61 -14.74 3.43
N ALA A 487 -18.49 -14.67 4.15
CA ALA A 487 -18.45 -14.17 5.52
C ALA A 487 -18.63 -12.64 5.54
N PRO A 488 -19.39 -12.08 6.50
CA PRO A 488 -19.50 -10.64 6.65
C PRO A 488 -18.20 -10.04 7.20
N ARG A 489 -18.09 -8.71 7.13
CA ARG A 489 -17.10 -7.97 7.92
C ARG A 489 -17.52 -7.98 9.38
N VAL A 490 -16.56 -8.23 10.26
CA VAL A 490 -16.74 -8.37 11.71
C VAL A 490 -15.61 -7.63 12.43
N THR A 491 -15.71 -7.50 13.75
CA THR A 491 -14.63 -6.91 14.54
C THR A 491 -13.35 -7.75 14.48
N PRO A 492 -12.16 -7.18 14.76
CA PRO A 492 -10.91 -7.95 14.76
C PRO A 492 -10.92 -9.18 15.68
N ALA A 493 -11.55 -9.08 16.87
CA ALA A 493 -11.63 -10.19 17.81
C ALA A 493 -12.54 -11.33 17.30
N GLU A 494 -13.65 -11.00 16.66
CA GLU A 494 -14.55 -11.97 16.01
C GLU A 494 -13.91 -12.58 14.75
N TYR A 495 -13.13 -11.80 14.00
CA TYR A 495 -12.37 -12.28 12.85
C TYR A 495 -11.40 -13.40 13.23
N LEU A 496 -10.72 -13.27 14.37
CA LEU A 496 -9.87 -14.34 14.91
C LEU A 496 -10.73 -15.54 15.36
N ALA A 497 -11.73 -15.30 16.20
CA ALA A 497 -12.53 -16.36 16.81
C ALA A 497 -13.15 -17.31 15.77
N ARG A 498 -13.64 -16.77 14.65
CA ARG A 498 -14.38 -17.53 13.64
C ARG A 498 -13.52 -18.49 12.81
N PHE A 499 -12.19 -18.35 12.79
CA PHE A 499 -11.32 -19.33 12.13
C PHE A 499 -11.50 -20.74 12.69
N GLN A 500 -11.89 -20.87 13.96
CA GLN A 500 -12.14 -22.15 14.62
C GLN A 500 -13.28 -22.95 13.99
N LEU A 501 -14.19 -22.30 13.24
CA LEU A 501 -15.31 -22.95 12.57
C LEU A 501 -14.89 -23.71 11.30
N ALA A 502 -13.78 -23.31 10.67
CA ALA A 502 -13.24 -23.95 9.49
C ALA A 502 -12.56 -25.29 9.83
N ASP A 503 -12.63 -26.24 8.91
CA ASP A 503 -11.95 -27.53 9.03
C ASP A 503 -10.57 -27.51 8.37
N LEU A 504 -10.43 -26.81 7.23
CA LEU A 504 -9.16 -26.58 6.55
C LEU A 504 -9.16 -25.22 5.87
N PHE A 505 -8.12 -24.42 6.12
CA PHE A 505 -7.88 -23.21 5.37
C PHE A 505 -7.15 -23.54 4.06
N LEU A 506 -7.67 -23.03 2.96
CA LEU A 506 -7.09 -23.13 1.62
C LEU A 506 -6.31 -21.85 1.33
N ASP A 507 -4.99 -21.95 1.29
CA ASP A 507 -4.12 -20.82 0.97
C ASP A 507 -4.18 -20.43 -0.51
N THR A 508 -3.68 -19.24 -0.80
CA THR A 508 -3.59 -18.66 -2.13
C THR A 508 -2.20 -18.78 -2.73
N PHE A 509 -2.11 -18.75 -4.06
CA PHE A 509 -0.86 -18.80 -4.81
C PHE A 509 -0.97 -17.89 -6.04
N PRO A 510 0.08 -17.15 -6.44
CA PRO A 510 1.44 -17.10 -5.87
C PRO A 510 1.55 -16.26 -4.59
N PHE A 511 0.56 -15.41 -4.29
CA PHE A 511 0.60 -14.62 -3.07
C PHE A 511 0.02 -15.43 -1.91
N ASN A 512 0.86 -16.00 -1.04
CA ASN A 512 0.37 -16.74 0.14
C ASN A 512 -0.28 -15.83 1.20
N ALA A 513 -1.05 -16.43 2.09
CA ALA A 513 -1.41 -15.83 3.36
C ALA A 513 -0.13 -15.57 4.20
N GLY A 514 -0.01 -14.33 4.70
CA GLY A 514 1.02 -13.92 5.66
C GLY A 514 0.39 -13.79 7.04
N THR A 515 -0.04 -12.57 7.40
CA THR A 515 -0.80 -12.29 8.64
C THR A 515 -1.97 -13.26 8.85
N THR A 516 -2.77 -13.49 7.80
CA THR A 516 -3.90 -14.43 7.86
C THR A 516 -3.47 -15.86 8.18
N ALA A 517 -2.32 -16.32 7.69
CA ALA A 517 -1.83 -17.67 8.00
C ALA A 517 -1.39 -17.77 9.47
N SER A 518 -0.72 -16.74 9.99
CA SER A 518 -0.39 -16.65 11.42
C SER A 518 -1.66 -16.71 12.28
N ASP A 519 -2.70 -15.95 11.91
CA ASP A 519 -4.00 -15.91 12.60
C ASP A 519 -4.71 -17.27 12.57
N VAL A 520 -4.76 -17.91 11.40
CA VAL A 520 -5.37 -19.23 11.21
C VAL A 520 -4.71 -20.29 12.10
N LEU A 521 -3.37 -20.32 12.10
CA LEU A 521 -2.59 -21.26 12.91
C LEU A 521 -2.73 -20.96 14.41
N TRP A 522 -2.71 -19.68 14.81
CA TRP A 522 -2.90 -19.24 16.20
C TRP A 522 -4.26 -19.65 16.76
N MET A 523 -5.27 -19.65 15.90
CA MET A 523 -6.65 -20.04 16.20
C MET A 523 -6.90 -21.55 16.08
N GLY A 524 -5.86 -22.35 15.83
CA GLY A 524 -5.94 -23.80 15.87
C GLY A 524 -6.50 -24.45 14.61
N THR A 525 -6.55 -23.73 13.49
CA THR A 525 -7.06 -24.24 12.21
C THR A 525 -5.90 -24.59 11.27
N PRO A 526 -5.86 -25.79 10.67
CA PRO A 526 -4.81 -26.14 9.72
C PRO A 526 -4.94 -25.34 8.42
N ILE A 527 -3.81 -25.00 7.82
CA ILE A 527 -3.71 -24.36 6.51
C ILE A 527 -2.98 -25.27 5.55
N LEU A 528 -3.57 -25.51 4.37
CA LEU A 528 -2.91 -26.16 3.24
C LEU A 528 -2.37 -25.07 2.33
N THR A 529 -1.09 -25.14 1.98
CA THR A 529 -0.46 -24.15 1.09
C THR A 529 0.30 -24.80 -0.06
N ARG A 530 0.48 -24.03 -1.13
CA ARG A 530 1.43 -24.33 -2.19
C ARG A 530 2.62 -23.38 -2.06
N SER A 531 3.82 -23.94 -1.89
CA SER A 531 5.08 -23.20 -1.88
C SER A 531 5.74 -23.15 -3.25
N GLY A 532 6.07 -21.94 -3.70
CA GLY A 532 6.69 -21.65 -5.01
C GLY A 532 8.16 -21.25 -4.93
N ARG A 533 8.56 -20.36 -5.85
CA ARG A 533 9.95 -19.91 -6.09
C ARG A 533 10.26 -18.55 -5.48
N THR A 534 9.26 -17.78 -5.06
CA THR A 534 9.39 -16.39 -4.60
C THR A 534 9.18 -16.29 -3.09
N TYR A 535 9.66 -15.22 -2.46
CA TYR A 535 9.45 -15.00 -1.02
C TYR A 535 7.96 -15.05 -0.67
N ILE A 536 7.16 -14.31 -1.43
CA ILE A 536 5.73 -14.19 -1.24
C ILE A 536 4.98 -15.53 -1.37
N SER A 537 5.44 -16.42 -2.24
CA SER A 537 4.83 -17.75 -2.45
C SER A 537 5.36 -18.82 -1.52
N ARG A 538 6.16 -18.46 -0.51
CA ARG A 538 6.75 -19.39 0.45
C ARG A 538 6.45 -19.02 1.90
N MET A 539 5.71 -17.93 2.13
CA MET A 539 5.42 -17.43 3.47
C MET A 539 4.69 -18.46 4.32
N ALA A 540 3.55 -18.97 3.84
CA ALA A 540 2.77 -19.95 4.59
C ALA A 540 3.53 -21.28 4.78
N GLY A 541 4.39 -21.64 3.83
CA GLY A 541 5.27 -22.81 3.97
C GLY A 541 6.31 -22.65 5.08
N SER A 542 6.88 -21.44 5.25
CA SER A 542 7.76 -21.15 6.39
C SER A 542 6.98 -21.28 7.71
N LEU A 543 5.79 -20.70 7.78
CA LEU A 543 4.94 -20.77 8.98
C LEU A 543 4.60 -22.23 9.34
N LEU A 544 4.23 -23.05 8.36
CA LEU A 544 3.95 -24.47 8.55
C LEU A 544 5.17 -25.27 9.00
N THR A 545 6.35 -24.92 8.50
CA THR A 545 7.61 -25.53 8.94
C THR A 545 7.85 -25.26 10.43
N HIS A 546 7.66 -24.00 10.87
CA HIS A 546 7.94 -23.59 12.25
C HIS A 546 6.83 -23.96 13.24
N VAL A 547 5.59 -24.14 12.78
CA VAL A 547 4.50 -24.67 13.62
C VAL A 547 4.54 -26.19 13.75
N GLY A 548 5.34 -26.89 12.92
CA GLY A 548 5.52 -28.34 12.97
C GLY A 548 4.54 -29.15 12.10
N LEU A 549 4.01 -28.55 11.03
CA LEU A 549 3.10 -29.18 10.06
C LEU A 549 3.61 -29.11 8.60
N PRO A 550 4.84 -29.55 8.29
CA PRO A 550 5.39 -29.47 6.95
C PRO A 550 4.65 -30.34 5.92
N ASP A 551 3.85 -31.31 6.35
CA ASP A 551 3.04 -32.19 5.49
C ASP A 551 1.83 -31.50 4.85
N LEU A 552 1.53 -30.25 5.26
CA LEU A 552 0.55 -29.36 4.64
C LEU A 552 1.17 -28.38 3.62
N ILE A 553 2.44 -28.58 3.26
CA ILE A 553 3.13 -27.83 2.22
C ILE A 553 3.13 -28.67 0.94
N THR A 554 2.60 -28.12 -0.14
CA THR A 554 2.65 -28.73 -1.48
C THR A 554 3.45 -27.87 -2.45
N HIS A 555 3.81 -28.40 -3.61
CA HIS A 555 4.66 -27.70 -4.59
C HIS A 555 4.06 -27.58 -5.99
N SER A 556 2.90 -28.20 -6.22
CA SER A 556 2.13 -28.08 -7.47
C SER A 556 0.65 -27.92 -7.19
N LEU A 557 -0.09 -27.33 -8.14
CA LEU A 557 -1.55 -27.21 -8.01
C LEU A 557 -2.23 -28.58 -7.96
N THR A 558 -1.70 -29.56 -8.70
CA THR A 558 -2.18 -30.95 -8.67
C THR A 558 -2.03 -31.58 -7.28
N GLU A 559 -0.86 -31.44 -6.65
CA GLU A 559 -0.62 -31.96 -5.30
C GLU A 559 -1.49 -31.25 -4.26
N TYR A 560 -1.63 -29.92 -4.40
CA TYR A 560 -2.52 -29.10 -3.57
C TYR A 560 -3.96 -29.62 -3.61
N GLU A 561 -4.51 -29.87 -4.81
CA GLU A 561 -5.86 -30.42 -4.98
C GLU A 561 -6.01 -31.80 -4.37
N GLN A 562 -5.07 -32.70 -4.66
CA GLN A 562 -5.10 -34.06 -4.14
C GLN A 562 -5.08 -34.06 -2.61
N ARG A 563 -4.24 -33.23 -2.00
CA ARG A 563 -4.15 -33.12 -0.54
C ARG A 563 -5.42 -32.53 0.06
N ALA A 564 -5.98 -31.47 -0.53
CA ALA A 564 -7.22 -30.86 -0.07
C ALA A 564 -8.40 -31.86 -0.11
N VAL A 565 -8.54 -32.60 -1.22
CA VAL A 565 -9.57 -33.62 -1.37
C VAL A 565 -9.36 -34.79 -0.41
N GLN A 566 -8.11 -35.21 -0.20
CA GLN A 566 -7.79 -36.28 0.74
C GLN A 566 -8.15 -35.89 2.19
N ILE A 567 -7.92 -34.64 2.58
CA ILE A 567 -8.30 -34.12 3.90
C ILE A 567 -9.82 -33.94 4.00
N GLY A 568 -10.44 -33.35 2.98
CA GLY A 568 -11.89 -33.08 2.95
C GLY A 568 -12.74 -34.36 2.99
N ASN A 569 -12.28 -35.44 2.34
CA ASN A 569 -12.93 -36.75 2.41
C ASN A 569 -12.55 -37.55 3.68
N ASN A 570 -11.70 -37.02 4.56
CA ASN A 570 -11.35 -37.64 5.83
C ASN A 570 -11.34 -36.62 6.98
N PRO A 571 -12.52 -36.25 7.53
CA PRO A 571 -12.64 -35.24 8.59
C PRO A 571 -11.83 -35.55 9.86
N LEU A 572 -11.49 -36.82 10.13
CA LEU A 572 -10.63 -37.19 11.25
C LEU A 572 -9.20 -36.65 11.10
N ARG A 573 -8.70 -36.49 9.86
CA ARG A 573 -7.40 -35.86 9.61
C ARG A 573 -7.40 -34.39 9.99
N ALA A 574 -8.40 -33.62 9.55
CA ALA A 574 -8.56 -32.23 9.94
C ALA A 574 -8.64 -32.08 11.46
N LYS A 575 -9.45 -32.92 12.13
CA LYS A 575 -9.55 -32.95 13.60
C LYS A 575 -8.19 -33.25 14.28
N SER A 576 -7.39 -34.15 13.71
CA SER A 576 -6.05 -34.45 14.24
C SER A 576 -5.11 -33.25 14.16
N TYR A 577 -5.10 -32.51 13.03
CA TYR A 577 -4.31 -31.28 12.92
C TYR A 577 -4.79 -30.20 13.88
N LYS A 578 -6.11 -30.00 14.02
CA LYS A 578 -6.68 -29.04 14.97
C LYS A 578 -6.30 -29.37 16.41
N ARG A 579 -6.33 -30.66 16.79
CA ARG A 579 -5.85 -31.12 18.10
C ARG A 579 -4.37 -30.81 18.29
N TYR A 580 -3.52 -31.13 17.31
CA TYR A 580 -2.09 -30.81 17.37
C TYR A 580 -1.84 -29.30 17.55
N LEU A 581 -2.51 -28.45 16.77
CA LEU A 581 -2.34 -26.99 16.87
C LEU A 581 -2.80 -26.46 18.23
N THR A 582 -3.87 -27.03 18.79
CA THR A 582 -4.38 -26.66 20.12
C THR A 582 -3.40 -27.06 21.24
N GLU A 583 -2.84 -28.26 21.15
CA GLU A 583 -1.95 -28.82 22.19
C GLU A 583 -0.51 -28.31 22.09
N GLN A 584 0.01 -28.14 20.87
CA GLN A 584 1.44 -27.89 20.60
C GLN A 584 1.68 -26.61 19.80
N GLY A 585 0.74 -26.21 18.93
CA GLY A 585 0.95 -25.12 17.98
C GLY A 585 1.39 -23.81 18.63
N ARG A 586 0.75 -23.40 19.74
CA ARG A 586 1.10 -22.16 20.47
C ARG A 586 2.45 -22.17 21.17
N ASN A 587 3.02 -23.35 21.40
CA ASN A 587 4.34 -23.53 22.02
C ASN A 587 5.45 -23.77 20.97
N SER A 588 5.10 -23.73 19.68
CA SER A 588 6.05 -23.91 18.59
C SER A 588 6.98 -22.71 18.40
N THR A 589 8.03 -22.88 17.60
CA THR A 589 8.99 -21.81 17.30
C THR A 589 8.37 -20.68 16.48
N LEU A 590 7.24 -20.91 15.81
CA LEU A 590 6.48 -19.86 15.13
C LEU A 590 5.99 -18.76 16.09
N PHE A 591 5.59 -19.14 17.31
CA PHE A 591 5.02 -18.20 18.29
C PHE A 591 5.95 -17.92 19.48
N ASP A 592 7.23 -18.27 19.38
CA ASP A 592 8.26 -17.81 20.32
C ASP A 592 8.78 -16.41 19.90
N ILE A 593 7.90 -15.42 20.00
CA ILE A 593 8.20 -14.03 19.65
C ILE A 593 9.36 -13.45 20.49
N PRO A 594 9.46 -13.71 21.81
CA PRO A 594 10.62 -13.27 22.60
C PRO A 594 11.94 -13.85 22.10
N ARG A 595 11.96 -15.07 21.55
CA ARG A 595 13.16 -15.61 20.89
C ARG A 595 13.46 -14.88 19.59
N LEU A 596 12.47 -14.69 18.72
CA LEU A 596 12.64 -13.97 17.46
C LEU A 596 13.17 -12.55 17.67
N VAL A 597 12.62 -11.80 18.63
CA VAL A 597 13.09 -10.44 18.95
C VAL A 597 14.55 -10.45 19.40
N ARG A 598 14.95 -11.40 20.27
CA ARG A 598 16.36 -11.53 20.68
C ARG A 598 17.29 -11.90 19.52
N ASP A 599 16.84 -12.77 18.62
CA ASP A 599 17.63 -13.16 17.45
C ASP A 599 17.80 -11.96 16.50
N LEU A 600 16.77 -11.13 16.31
CA LEU A 600 16.88 -9.87 15.56
C LEU A 600 17.83 -8.87 16.24
N GLU A 601 17.70 -8.70 17.55
CA GLU A 601 18.57 -7.82 18.34
C GLU A 601 20.05 -8.18 18.21
N ASN A 602 20.37 -9.47 18.29
CA ASN A 602 21.75 -9.93 18.16
C ASN A 602 22.33 -9.57 16.79
N GLU A 603 21.55 -9.72 15.71
CA GLU A 603 21.99 -9.34 14.37
C GLU A 603 22.10 -7.83 14.20
N PHE A 604 21.13 -7.07 14.71
CA PHE A 604 21.16 -5.60 14.66
C PHE A 604 22.33 -5.03 15.44
N GLU A 605 22.60 -5.52 16.65
CA GLU A 605 23.73 -5.10 17.47
C GLU A 605 25.05 -5.45 16.80
N ARG A 606 25.22 -6.68 16.31
CA ARG A 606 26.42 -7.11 15.60
C ARG A 606 26.73 -6.17 14.42
N MET A 607 25.76 -5.95 13.53
CA MET A 607 25.95 -5.07 12.38
C MET A 607 26.20 -3.62 12.80
N ALA A 608 25.48 -3.10 13.80
CA ALA A 608 25.65 -1.73 14.26
C ALA A 608 27.05 -1.50 14.84
N LEU A 609 27.54 -2.43 15.66
CA LEU A 609 28.89 -2.34 16.26
C LEU A 609 29.99 -2.45 15.21
N GLU A 610 29.85 -3.35 14.22
CA GLU A 610 30.76 -3.44 13.08
C GLU A 610 30.82 -2.11 12.30
N ARG A 611 29.67 -1.45 12.10
CA ARG A 611 29.58 -0.15 11.41
C ARG A 611 30.09 1.03 12.22
N ARG A 612 30.00 1.01 13.55
CA ARG A 612 30.55 2.05 14.41
C ARG A 612 32.08 1.97 14.51
N ALA A 613 32.65 0.78 14.29
CA ALA A 613 34.09 0.54 14.35
C ALA A 613 34.83 0.83 13.02
N ALA A 614 34.12 0.78 11.90
CA ALA A 614 34.62 1.12 10.57
C ALA A 614 34.55 2.62 10.30
#